data_AF-A0A965P8M3-F1
#
_entry.id   AF-A0A965P8M3-F1
#
_cell.length_a   1.000
_cell.length_b   1.000
_cell.length_c   1.000
_cell.angle_alpha   90.00
_cell.angle_beta   90.00
_cell.angle_gamma   90.00
#
_symmetry.space_group_name_H-M   'P 1'
#
loop_
_entity.id
_entity.type
_entity.pdbx_description
1 polymer ?
#
loop_
_entity_poly.entity_id
_entity_poly.type
_entity_poly.pdbx_seq_one_letter_code
_entity_poly.pdbx_strand_id
1 'polypeptide(L)'
;MIEKAADVAHHKVEPDFDHPIPANPTDKEPRDPQEKVKVSATTARLLGELGMPLDMTMAEAAEAQDLFAGHPEKEPGDVYKQGVAVRLSALLNVYDKQIVDDAVQLRHYITNRLIEISSCGTAKDELRALELLGKISDVGLFTEKQEITVTHRTSEELEHAIKERVKRLIHSNIIDVTPEDTELDNLKTQVHETESEPIEDATDDSDAN
;
A
#
# COMPACT_ATOMS: atom_id res chain seq x y z
N MET A 1 -48.03 -7.05 45.43
CA MET A 1 -46.65 -7.08 44.91
C MET A 1 -46.53 -5.93 43.93
N ILE A 2 -45.81 -4.88 44.31
CA ILE A 2 -45.70 -3.62 43.57
C ILE A 2 -44.29 -3.61 42.98
N GLU A 3 -44.17 -3.76 41.68
CA GLU A 3 -42.91 -3.57 40.97
C GLU A 3 -42.96 -2.18 40.32
N LYS A 4 -42.14 -1.28 40.86
CA LYS A 4 -42.08 0.12 40.49
C LYS A 4 -41.22 0.22 39.23
N ALA A 5 -41.84 0.54 38.10
CA ALA A 5 -41.14 0.82 36.85
C ALA A 5 -40.11 1.94 37.07
N ALA A 6 -38.86 1.69 36.68
CA ALA A 6 -37.79 2.67 36.73
C ALA A 6 -38.11 3.81 35.77
N ASP A 7 -38.19 5.02 36.31
CA ASP A 7 -38.41 6.27 35.60
C ASP A 7 -37.13 6.63 34.81
N VAL A 8 -37.14 6.36 33.51
CA VAL A 8 -36.05 6.76 32.61
C VAL A 8 -36.28 8.22 32.28
N ALA A 9 -35.53 9.11 32.93
CA ALA A 9 -35.62 10.55 32.71
C ALA A 9 -35.29 10.89 31.25
N HIS A 10 -36.31 11.17 30.45
CA HIS A 10 -36.15 11.72 29.11
C HIS A 10 -35.71 13.19 29.22
N HIS A 11 -34.41 13.44 29.17
CA HIS A 11 -33.88 14.80 29.06
C HIS A 11 -34.29 15.37 27.69
N LYS A 12 -35.27 16.27 27.70
CA LYS A 12 -35.74 16.97 26.50
C LYS A 12 -34.68 18.01 26.10
N VAL A 13 -33.81 17.64 25.18
CA VAL A 13 -32.83 18.54 24.57
C VAL A 13 -33.51 19.26 23.41
N GLU A 14 -33.60 20.59 23.48
CA GLU A 14 -34.06 21.42 22.37
C GLU A 14 -32.85 22.06 21.68
N PRO A 15 -32.73 21.95 20.35
CA PRO A 15 -31.63 22.58 19.62
C PRO A 15 -31.78 24.11 19.66
N ASP A 16 -30.70 24.78 20.02
CA ASP A 16 -30.56 26.23 19.91
C ASP A 16 -30.05 26.60 18.52
N PHE A 17 -30.68 27.59 17.88
CA PHE A 17 -30.37 28.06 16.53
C PHE A 17 -29.54 29.35 16.53
N ASP A 18 -29.05 29.79 17.69
CA ASP A 18 -28.21 31.00 17.82
C ASP A 18 -26.88 30.92 17.05
N HIS A 19 -26.44 29.72 16.65
CA HIS A 19 -25.27 29.54 15.80
C HIS A 19 -25.64 29.17 14.37
N PRO A 20 -25.10 29.86 13.36
CA PRO A 20 -25.40 29.57 11.96
C PRO A 20 -24.91 28.15 11.60
N ILE A 21 -25.76 27.41 10.90
CA ILE A 21 -25.39 26.11 10.35
C ILE A 21 -24.23 26.34 9.35
N PRO A 22 -23.12 25.59 9.47
CA PRO A 22 -22.02 25.74 8.53
C PRO A 22 -22.49 25.51 7.09
N ALA A 23 -22.02 26.36 6.17
CA ALA A 23 -22.46 26.35 4.77
C ALA A 23 -22.09 25.06 4.01
N ASN A 24 -21.09 24.32 4.49
CA ASN A 24 -20.66 23.06 3.88
C ASN A 24 -20.32 22.02 4.98
N PRO A 25 -20.97 20.84 5.00
CA PRO A 25 -20.74 19.83 6.03
C PRO A 25 -19.35 19.16 5.96
N THR A 26 -18.66 19.22 4.81
CA THR A 26 -17.37 18.58 4.55
C THR A 26 -16.14 19.48 4.79
N ASP A 27 -16.34 20.75 5.19
CA ASP A 27 -15.27 21.74 5.28
C ASP A 27 -14.24 21.47 6.40
N LYS A 28 -14.47 20.44 7.23
CA LYS A 28 -13.66 20.11 8.42
C LYS A 28 -13.04 18.72 8.40
N GLU A 29 -13.04 18.01 7.27
CA GLU A 29 -12.31 16.75 7.19
C GLU A 29 -10.80 17.00 7.23
N PRO A 30 -10.04 16.27 8.08
CA PRO A 30 -8.58 16.40 8.09
C PRO A 30 -8.03 16.01 6.73
N ARG A 31 -7.12 16.80 6.16
CA ARG A 31 -6.52 16.47 4.85
C ARG A 31 -5.39 15.46 5.00
N ASP A 32 -4.63 15.58 6.09
CA ASP A 32 -3.49 14.74 6.37
C ASP A 32 -3.91 13.36 6.92
N PRO A 33 -3.41 12.24 6.36
CA PRO A 33 -3.73 10.91 6.86
C PRO A 33 -3.37 10.68 8.32
N GLN A 34 -2.26 11.25 8.82
CA GLN A 34 -1.90 11.07 10.23
C GLN A 34 -2.86 11.84 11.14
N GLU A 35 -3.23 13.06 10.74
CA GLU A 35 -4.26 13.84 11.42
C GLU A 35 -5.62 13.12 11.43
N LYS A 36 -6.02 12.47 10.33
CA LYS A 36 -7.24 11.64 10.29
C LYS A 36 -7.23 10.55 11.36
N VAL A 37 -6.13 9.80 11.47
CA VAL A 37 -6.00 8.74 12.48
C VAL A 37 -6.01 9.31 13.90
N LYS A 38 -5.36 10.45 14.14
CA LYS A 38 -5.34 11.10 15.46
C LYS A 38 -6.75 11.56 15.86
N VAL A 39 -7.48 12.18 14.94
CA VAL A 39 -8.86 12.65 15.17
C VAL A 39 -9.80 11.47 15.41
N SER A 40 -9.73 10.42 14.59
CA SER A 40 -10.61 9.25 14.75
C SER A 40 -10.32 8.50 16.06
N ALA A 41 -9.05 8.32 16.44
CA ALA A 41 -8.68 7.67 17.68
C ALA A 41 -9.10 8.47 18.92
N THR A 42 -8.97 9.79 18.87
CA THR A 42 -9.43 10.69 19.94
C THR A 42 -10.95 10.62 20.08
N THR A 43 -11.66 10.62 18.95
CA THR A 43 -13.13 10.47 18.91
C THR A 43 -13.57 9.12 19.47
N ALA A 44 -12.92 8.02 19.07
CA ALA A 44 -13.21 6.69 19.58
C ALA A 44 -12.98 6.59 21.11
N ARG A 45 -11.92 7.24 21.63
CA ARG A 45 -11.69 7.35 23.07
C ARG A 45 -12.79 8.13 23.79
N LEU A 46 -13.17 9.29 23.25
CA LEU A 46 -14.23 10.12 23.83
C LEU A 46 -15.57 9.38 23.88
N LEU A 47 -15.91 8.63 22.82
CA LEU A 47 -17.10 7.78 22.80
C LEU A 47 -17.01 6.67 23.87
N GLY A 48 -15.81 6.11 24.07
CA GLY A 48 -15.48 5.22 25.18
C GLY A 48 -15.81 5.82 26.54
N GLU A 49 -15.35 7.05 26.79
CA GLU A 49 -15.59 7.78 28.04
C GLU A 49 -17.08 8.11 28.25
N LEU A 50 -17.83 8.34 27.16
CA LEU A 50 -19.28 8.56 27.16
C LEU A 50 -20.09 7.27 27.35
N GLY A 51 -19.42 6.12 27.51
CA GLY A 51 -20.05 4.83 27.83
C GLY A 51 -20.29 3.92 26.63
N MET A 52 -19.74 4.21 25.45
CA MET A 52 -19.74 3.29 24.32
C MET A 52 -18.61 2.25 24.49
N PRO A 53 -18.89 0.94 24.46
CA PRO A 53 -17.84 -0.06 24.63
C PRO A 53 -16.81 0.01 23.50
N LEU A 54 -15.54 0.09 23.86
CA LEU A 54 -14.41 0.03 22.92
C LEU A 54 -13.88 -1.40 22.85
N ASP A 55 -14.64 -2.27 22.21
CA ASP A 55 -14.22 -3.65 21.99
C ASP A 55 -13.43 -3.76 20.67
N MET A 56 -12.18 -4.18 20.76
CA MET A 56 -11.33 -4.42 19.58
C MET A 56 -11.39 -5.88 19.20
N THR A 57 -11.84 -6.17 17.99
CA THR A 57 -11.83 -7.52 17.44
C THR A 57 -10.47 -7.86 16.80
N MET A 58 -10.16 -9.15 16.67
CA MET A 58 -8.95 -9.61 15.96
C MET A 58 -8.93 -9.18 14.50
N ALA A 59 -10.11 -9.10 13.86
CA ALA A 59 -10.23 -8.64 12.47
C ALA A 59 -9.85 -7.16 12.33
N GLU A 60 -10.34 -6.29 13.22
CA GLU A 60 -9.97 -4.86 13.23
C GLU A 60 -8.49 -4.65 13.57
N ALA A 61 -7.92 -5.50 14.42
CA ALA A 61 -6.50 -5.44 14.75
C ALA A 61 -5.60 -5.80 13.55
N ALA A 62 -6.03 -6.76 12.72
CA ALA A 62 -5.36 -7.08 11.46
C ALA A 62 -5.54 -5.94 10.44
N GLU A 63 -6.74 -5.38 10.37
CA GLU A 63 -7.05 -4.25 9.49
C GLU A 63 -6.20 -3.02 9.79
N ALA A 64 -6.02 -2.67 11.06
CA ALA A 64 -5.12 -1.58 11.47
C ALA A 64 -3.65 -1.85 11.10
N GLN A 65 -3.21 -3.11 11.09
CA GLN A 65 -1.86 -3.47 10.66
C GLN A 65 -1.71 -3.33 9.15
N ASP A 66 -2.70 -3.76 8.38
CA ASP A 66 -2.67 -3.65 6.93
C ASP A 66 -2.65 -2.18 6.46
N LEU A 67 -3.44 -1.33 7.13
CA LEU A 67 -3.44 0.12 6.89
C LEU A 67 -2.08 0.75 7.21
N PHE A 68 -1.42 0.32 8.29
CA PHE A 68 -0.07 0.80 8.64
C PHE A 68 1.00 0.31 7.67
N ALA A 69 0.86 -0.90 7.13
CA ALA A 69 1.76 -1.47 6.13
C ALA A 69 1.61 -0.83 4.73
N GLY A 70 0.57 -0.02 4.52
CA GLY A 70 0.37 0.71 3.26
C GLY A 70 -0.10 -0.16 2.11
N HIS A 71 -0.86 -1.24 2.38
CA HIS A 71 -1.43 -2.07 1.33
C HIS A 71 -2.41 -1.27 0.44
N PRO A 72 -2.27 -1.30 -0.89
CA PRO A 72 -3.01 -0.44 -1.81
C PRO A 72 -4.51 -0.76 -1.94
N GLU A 73 -4.96 -1.90 -1.40
CA GLU A 73 -6.35 -2.35 -1.47
C GLU A 73 -7.24 -1.74 -0.37
N LYS A 74 -6.68 -1.16 0.69
CA LYS A 74 -7.47 -0.63 1.81
C LYS A 74 -7.56 0.89 1.77
N GLU A 75 -8.80 1.38 1.71
CA GLU A 75 -9.06 2.81 1.69
C GLU A 75 -9.00 3.42 3.10
N PRO A 76 -8.62 4.71 3.24
CA PRO A 76 -8.57 5.41 4.51
C PRO A 76 -9.92 5.52 5.26
N GLY A 77 -11.03 5.06 4.66
CA GLY A 77 -12.36 5.06 5.28
C GLY A 77 -12.46 4.14 6.50
N ASP A 78 -11.67 3.06 6.55
CA ASP A 78 -11.67 2.14 7.69
C ASP A 78 -11.09 2.74 8.98
N VAL A 79 -10.41 3.89 8.87
CA VAL A 79 -9.87 4.68 9.99
C VAL A 79 -10.96 5.21 10.91
N TYR A 80 -12.23 5.24 10.47
CA TYR A 80 -13.37 5.65 11.30
C TYR A 80 -13.90 4.55 12.23
N LYS A 81 -13.53 3.28 12.01
CA LYS A 81 -13.87 2.20 12.94
C LYS A 81 -13.11 2.38 14.24
N GLN A 82 -13.82 2.28 15.36
CA GLN A 82 -13.28 2.62 16.69
C GLN A 82 -12.09 1.75 17.09
N GLY A 83 -12.19 0.43 16.91
CA GLY A 83 -11.10 -0.51 17.19
C GLY A 83 -9.88 -0.27 16.31
N VAL A 84 -10.10 -0.06 15.01
CA VAL A 84 -9.04 0.21 14.02
C VAL A 84 -8.34 1.53 14.31
N ALA A 85 -9.09 2.60 14.55
CA ALA A 85 -8.57 3.94 14.86
C ALA A 85 -7.60 3.93 16.05
N VAL A 86 -8.03 3.33 17.16
CA VAL A 86 -7.23 3.27 18.39
C VAL A 86 -5.99 2.41 18.18
N ARG A 87 -6.11 1.26 17.50
CA ARG A 87 -4.97 0.38 17.23
C ARG A 87 -3.94 1.01 16.30
N LEU A 88 -4.41 1.67 15.24
CA LEU A 88 -3.59 2.34 14.24
C LEU A 88 -2.89 3.56 14.86
N SER A 89 -3.59 4.37 15.66
CA SER A 89 -2.97 5.47 16.41
C SER A 89 -1.90 4.99 17.38
N ALA A 90 -2.15 3.89 18.10
CA ALA A 90 -1.14 3.28 18.96
C ALA A 90 0.09 2.82 18.18
N LEU A 91 -0.12 2.24 16.99
CA LEU A 91 0.96 1.79 16.11
C LEU A 91 1.78 2.99 15.61
N LEU A 92 1.13 4.03 15.10
CA LEU A 92 1.79 5.27 14.70
C LEU A 92 2.59 5.87 15.87
N ASN A 93 2.03 5.97 17.08
CA ASN A 93 2.75 6.53 18.23
C ASN A 93 4.00 5.71 18.67
N VAL A 94 4.05 4.41 18.36
CA VAL A 94 5.22 3.59 18.66
C VAL A 94 6.36 3.87 17.68
N TYR A 95 6.03 4.06 16.39
CA TYR A 95 7.01 4.22 15.31
C TYR A 95 7.31 5.69 14.96
N ASP A 96 6.38 6.60 15.22
CA ASP A 96 6.49 8.05 15.05
C ASP A 96 7.12 8.69 16.31
N LYS A 97 8.18 8.06 16.81
CA LYS A 97 9.01 8.64 17.86
C LYS A 97 10.20 9.30 17.19
N GLN A 98 10.35 10.60 17.39
CA GLN A 98 11.62 11.27 17.15
C GLN A 98 12.62 10.74 18.18
N ILE A 99 13.39 9.72 17.82
CA ILE A 99 14.31 9.03 18.75
C ILE A 99 15.50 9.92 19.13
N VAL A 100 15.77 10.98 18.36
CA VAL A 100 16.98 11.79 18.53
C VAL A 100 16.72 13.27 18.22
N ASP A 101 16.78 14.10 19.25
CA ASP A 101 16.83 15.56 19.10
C ASP A 101 18.28 16.08 18.98
N ASP A 102 19.26 15.33 19.50
CA ASP A 102 20.67 15.71 19.53
C ASP A 102 21.58 14.62 18.93
N ALA A 103 22.21 14.94 17.80
CA ALA A 103 23.16 14.09 17.12
C ALA A 103 24.39 13.73 17.98
N VAL A 104 24.77 14.61 18.92
CA VAL A 104 25.91 14.38 19.83
C VAL A 104 25.56 13.27 20.83
N GLN A 105 24.37 13.32 21.42
CA GLN A 105 23.90 12.26 22.34
C GLN A 105 23.80 10.90 21.64
N LEU A 106 23.25 10.87 20.43
CA LEU A 106 23.17 9.64 19.66
C LEU A 106 24.55 9.06 19.36
N ARG A 107 25.51 9.92 18.99
CA ARG A 107 26.89 9.48 18.75
C ARG A 107 27.48 8.84 20.00
N HIS A 108 27.37 9.48 21.15
CA HIS A 108 27.85 8.92 22.42
C HIS A 108 27.18 7.59 22.75
N TYR A 109 25.86 7.49 22.55
CA TYR A 109 25.12 6.25 22.76
C TYR A 109 25.64 5.12 21.86
N ILE A 110 25.81 5.38 20.56
CA ILE A 110 26.33 4.40 19.60
C ILE A 110 27.75 3.99 19.96
N THR A 111 28.63 4.95 20.28
CA THR A 111 30.01 4.66 20.69
C THR A 111 30.05 3.77 21.92
N ASN A 112 29.31 4.12 22.97
CA ASN A 112 29.23 3.30 24.19
C ASN A 112 28.70 1.90 23.89
N ARG A 113 27.66 1.81 23.05
CA ARG A 113 27.08 0.52 22.68
C ARG A 113 28.05 -0.34 21.87
N LEU A 114 28.82 0.26 20.97
CA LEU A 114 29.86 -0.46 20.21
C LEU A 114 31.01 -0.91 21.11
N ILE A 115 31.39 -0.13 22.13
CA ILE A 115 32.39 -0.54 23.14
C ILE A 115 31.92 -1.80 23.88
N GLU A 116 30.66 -1.84 24.31
CA GLU A 116 30.10 -3.04 24.96
C GLU A 116 30.14 -4.26 24.03
N ILE A 117 29.69 -4.10 22.77
CA ILE A 117 29.69 -5.18 21.77
C ILE A 117 31.11 -5.63 21.43
N SER A 118 32.10 -4.74 21.47
CA SER A 118 33.51 -5.09 21.25
C SER A 118 34.10 -6.02 22.32
N SER A 119 33.36 -6.27 23.41
CA SER A 119 33.75 -7.14 24.52
C SER A 119 32.78 -8.31 24.76
N CYS A 120 31.90 -8.63 23.80
CA CYS A 120 30.83 -9.61 23.99
C CYS A 120 31.28 -11.10 23.92
N GLY A 121 32.54 -11.37 23.62
CA GLY A 121 33.15 -12.71 23.58
C GLY A 121 33.04 -13.43 22.23
N THR A 122 32.27 -12.89 21.28
CA THR A 122 32.17 -13.45 19.91
C THR A 122 33.04 -12.65 18.95
N ALA A 123 34.19 -13.20 18.57
CA ALA A 123 35.22 -12.52 17.78
C ALA A 123 34.70 -11.86 16.48
N LYS A 124 33.68 -12.43 15.82
CA LYS A 124 33.07 -11.85 14.60
C LYS A 124 32.38 -10.51 14.88
N ASP A 125 31.60 -10.46 15.95
CA ASP A 125 30.84 -9.27 16.32
C ASP A 125 31.76 -8.22 16.95
N GLU A 126 32.77 -8.67 17.71
CA GLU A 126 33.81 -7.79 18.26
C GLU A 126 34.62 -7.11 17.16
N LEU A 127 35.08 -7.87 16.15
CA LEU A 127 35.84 -7.31 15.03
C LEU A 127 35.00 -6.30 14.23
N ARG A 128 33.72 -6.59 14.01
CA ARG A 128 32.80 -5.66 13.34
C ARG A 128 32.58 -4.39 14.17
N ALA A 129 32.45 -4.51 15.49
CA ALA A 129 32.31 -3.35 16.37
C ALA A 129 33.57 -2.48 16.38
N LEU A 130 34.76 -3.10 16.43
CA LEU A 130 36.05 -2.41 16.36
C LEU A 130 36.28 -1.72 15.00
N GLU A 131 35.88 -2.36 13.90
CA GLU A 131 35.88 -1.75 12.57
C GLU A 131 35.00 -0.49 12.54
N LEU A 132 33.75 -0.60 13.03
CA LEU A 132 32.81 0.52 13.06
C LEU A 132 33.28 1.65 13.98
N LEU A 133 33.87 1.34 15.13
CA LEU A 133 34.49 2.33 16.02
C LEU A 133 35.63 3.09 15.32
N GLY A 134 36.46 2.40 14.54
CA GLY A 134 37.55 3.05 13.80
C GLY A 134 37.08 3.89 12.60
N LYS A 135 35.88 3.63 12.06
CA LYS A 135 35.23 4.43 11.01
C LYS A 135 34.50 5.67 11.53
N ILE A 136 34.21 5.75 12.83
CA ILE A 136 33.61 6.95 13.42
C ILE A 136 34.57 8.14 13.21
N SER A 137 34.02 9.27 12.76
CA SER A 137 34.78 10.47 12.36
C SER A 137 35.68 11.05 13.45
N ASP A 138 35.38 10.80 14.73
CA ASP A 138 36.16 11.33 15.85
C ASP A 138 37.51 10.59 16.04
N VAL A 139 37.61 9.32 15.60
CA VAL A 139 38.85 8.52 15.69
C VAL A 139 39.55 8.42 14.33
N GLY A 140 38.80 8.16 13.26
CA GLY A 140 39.29 8.21 11.87
C GLY A 140 40.44 7.24 11.54
N LEU A 141 40.53 6.08 12.20
CA LEU A 141 41.57 5.08 11.93
C LEU A 141 41.37 4.35 10.59
N PHE A 142 40.13 4.26 10.13
CA PHE A 142 39.79 3.67 8.85
C PHE A 142 39.23 4.75 7.93
N THR A 143 39.88 4.95 6.79
CA THR A 143 39.37 5.83 5.73
C THR A 143 38.83 4.99 4.58
N GLU A 144 37.55 5.14 4.27
CA GLU A 144 36.96 4.51 3.09
C GLU A 144 37.17 5.44 1.88
N LYS A 145 37.93 4.97 0.89
CA LYS A 145 38.15 5.72 -0.35
C LYS A 145 36.99 5.45 -1.30
N GLN A 146 36.11 6.44 -1.48
CA GLN A 146 35.09 6.41 -2.52
C GLN A 146 35.53 7.27 -3.70
N GLU A 147 35.78 6.65 -4.86
CA GLU A 147 36.05 7.36 -6.11
C GLU A 147 34.71 7.65 -6.81
N ILE A 148 34.28 8.91 -6.76
CA ILE A 148 33.08 9.35 -7.49
C ILE A 148 33.52 9.88 -8.85
N THR A 149 33.32 9.07 -9.89
CA THR A 149 33.52 9.52 -11.28
C THR A 149 32.30 10.31 -11.73
N VAL A 150 32.37 11.64 -11.62
CA VAL A 150 31.33 12.53 -12.17
C VAL A 150 31.50 12.59 -13.69
N THR A 151 30.64 11.87 -14.41
CA THR A 151 30.58 11.95 -15.87
C THR A 151 29.72 13.15 -16.26
N HIS A 152 30.36 14.22 -16.72
CA HIS A 152 29.65 15.34 -17.34
C HIS A 152 29.25 14.95 -18.75
N ARG A 153 27.98 14.60 -18.95
CA ARG A 153 27.41 14.43 -20.29
C ARG A 153 26.99 15.79 -20.84
N THR A 154 27.32 16.06 -22.08
CA THR A 154 26.83 17.25 -22.78
C THR A 154 25.33 17.09 -23.07
N SER A 155 24.60 18.19 -23.25
CA SER A 155 23.15 18.13 -23.55
C SER A 155 22.85 17.32 -24.81
N GLU A 156 23.73 17.38 -25.82
CA GLU A 156 23.59 16.63 -27.07
C GLU A 156 23.71 15.10 -26.85
N GLU A 157 24.64 14.66 -26.00
CA GLU A 157 24.77 13.25 -25.62
C GLU A 157 23.57 12.73 -24.83
N LEU A 158 23.01 13.56 -23.93
CA LEU A 158 21.81 13.22 -23.17
C LEU A 158 20.60 13.08 -24.09
N GLU A 159 20.42 14.00 -25.03
CA GLU A 159 19.36 13.90 -26.03
C GLU A 159 19.49 12.65 -26.89
N HIS A 160 20.69 12.33 -27.37
CA HIS A 160 20.92 11.12 -28.16
C HIS A 160 20.62 9.87 -27.33
N ALA A 161 21.10 9.80 -26.08
CA ALA A 161 20.84 8.67 -25.19
C ALA A 161 19.35 8.50 -24.87
N ILE A 162 18.61 9.60 -24.67
CA ILE A 162 17.16 9.57 -24.44
C ILE A 162 16.44 9.11 -25.71
N LYS A 163 16.78 9.66 -26.88
CA LYS A 163 16.20 9.26 -28.18
C LYS A 163 16.43 7.77 -28.44
N GLU A 164 17.63 7.26 -28.18
CA GLU A 164 17.94 5.84 -28.32
C GLU A 164 17.17 4.96 -27.32
N ARG A 165 17.06 5.41 -26.06
CA ARG A 165 16.30 4.70 -25.00
C ARG A 165 14.80 4.64 -25.31
N VAL A 166 14.22 5.76 -25.75
CA VAL A 166 12.82 5.87 -26.17
C VAL A 166 12.57 5.00 -27.40
N LYS A 167 13.46 5.06 -28.40
CA LYS A 167 13.40 4.19 -29.57
C LYS A 167 13.38 2.73 -29.15
N ARG A 168 14.32 2.30 -28.30
CA ARG A 168 14.36 0.91 -27.79
C ARG A 168 13.08 0.52 -27.07
N LEU A 169 12.50 1.41 -26.27
CA LEU A 169 11.26 1.13 -25.54
C LEU A 169 10.04 1.01 -26.46
N ILE A 170 9.96 1.84 -27.51
CA ILE A 170 8.89 1.76 -28.52
C ILE A 170 8.99 0.44 -29.31
N HIS A 171 10.20 0.04 -29.72
CA HIS A 171 10.38 -1.18 -30.51
C HIS A 171 10.29 -2.46 -29.65
N SER A 172 10.43 -2.36 -28.33
CA SER A 172 10.30 -3.50 -27.40
C SER A 172 8.86 -3.79 -26.96
N ASN A 173 7.91 -2.87 -27.20
CA ASN A 173 6.49 -3.03 -26.84
C ASN A 173 5.59 -3.39 -28.04
N ILE A 174 6.17 -3.66 -29.21
CA ILE A 174 5.42 -4.19 -30.35
C ILE A 174 5.48 -5.71 -30.24
N ILE A 175 4.51 -6.28 -29.50
CA ILE A 175 4.07 -7.64 -29.78
C ILE A 175 3.33 -7.52 -31.11
N ASP A 176 3.95 -8.01 -32.17
CA ASP A 176 3.33 -8.12 -33.48
C ASP A 176 2.21 -9.17 -33.36
N VAL A 177 1.00 -8.70 -33.03
CA VAL A 177 -0.20 -9.52 -33.13
C VAL A 177 -0.51 -9.59 -34.62
N THR A 178 0.06 -10.58 -35.28
CA THR A 178 -0.41 -11.02 -36.60
C THR A 178 -1.86 -11.46 -36.45
N PRO A 179 -2.84 -10.78 -37.08
CA PRO A 179 -4.19 -11.33 -37.15
C PRO A 179 -4.14 -12.61 -37.99
N GLU A 180 -4.56 -13.73 -37.41
CA GLU A 180 -4.79 -14.97 -38.15
C GLU A 180 -6.03 -14.79 -39.04
N ASP A 181 -5.84 -14.26 -40.25
CA ASP A 181 -6.82 -14.32 -41.33
C ASP A 181 -6.79 -15.71 -41.96
N THR A 182 -7.26 -16.72 -41.22
CA THR A 182 -7.44 -18.07 -41.75
C THR A 182 -8.78 -18.63 -41.28
N GLU A 183 -9.88 -18.23 -41.93
CA GLU A 183 -11.11 -19.05 -41.97
C GLU A 183 -12.21 -18.49 -42.92
N LEU A 184 -12.12 -17.24 -43.40
CA LEU A 184 -13.18 -16.65 -44.24
C LEU A 184 -12.97 -16.76 -45.76
N ASP A 185 -11.78 -17.14 -46.24
CA ASP A 185 -11.51 -17.31 -47.68
C ASP A 185 -11.70 -18.74 -48.20
N ASN A 186 -11.84 -19.74 -47.31
CA ASN A 186 -12.10 -21.13 -47.71
C ASN A 186 -13.57 -21.44 -48.05
N LEU A 187 -14.49 -20.47 -47.88
CA LEU A 187 -15.92 -20.68 -48.14
C LEU A 187 -16.40 -20.15 -49.51
N LYS A 188 -15.55 -19.44 -50.27
CA LYS A 188 -15.91 -18.86 -51.58
C LYS A 188 -15.57 -19.75 -52.78
N THR A 189 -14.87 -20.86 -52.58
CA THR A 189 -14.41 -21.75 -53.67
C THR A 189 -15.36 -22.93 -53.92
N GLN A 190 -16.46 -23.09 -53.18
CA GLN A 190 -17.39 -24.24 -53.32
C GLN A 190 -18.76 -23.94 -53.95
N VAL A 191 -18.97 -22.77 -54.57
CA VAL A 191 -20.31 -22.39 -55.10
C VAL A 191 -20.39 -22.35 -56.63
N HIS A 192 -19.36 -22.73 -57.39
CA HIS A 192 -19.50 -22.77 -58.85
C HIS A 192 -18.65 -23.85 -59.52
N GLU A 193 -19.10 -25.10 -59.43
CA GLU A 193 -18.86 -26.14 -60.44
C GLU A 193 -19.92 -27.25 -60.23
N THR A 194 -21.16 -26.92 -60.58
CA THR A 194 -22.19 -27.93 -60.87
C THR A 194 -22.20 -28.17 -62.37
N GLU A 195 -21.51 -29.21 -62.83
CA GLU A 195 -21.80 -29.89 -64.11
C GLU A 195 -22.36 -31.29 -63.82
N SER A 196 -23.69 -31.39 -63.98
CA SER A 196 -24.52 -32.48 -64.53
C SER A 196 -24.10 -33.96 -64.44
N GLU A 197 -24.88 -34.71 -63.64
CA GLU A 197 -25.58 -36.02 -63.87
C GLU A 197 -24.81 -37.29 -64.30
N PRO A 198 -25.33 -38.53 -64.07
CA PRO A 198 -26.62 -38.95 -63.50
C PRO A 198 -26.52 -39.96 -62.32
N ILE A 199 -27.65 -40.16 -61.66
CA ILE A 199 -27.90 -41.13 -60.59
C ILE A 199 -28.22 -42.50 -61.22
N GLU A 200 -27.41 -43.53 -60.93
CA GLU A 200 -27.76 -44.93 -61.19
C GLU A 200 -28.13 -45.65 -59.88
N ASP A 201 -29.43 -45.88 -59.79
CA ASP A 201 -30.19 -47.01 -59.24
C ASP A 201 -29.44 -48.16 -58.54
N ALA A 202 -29.86 -48.44 -57.30
CA ALA A 202 -29.95 -49.79 -56.76
C ALA A 202 -31.04 -49.82 -55.68
N THR A 203 -32.28 -49.97 -56.10
CA THR A 203 -33.33 -50.58 -55.27
C THR A 203 -32.95 -52.03 -54.96
N ASP A 204 -33.07 -52.47 -53.70
CA ASP A 204 -33.70 -53.76 -53.45
C ASP A 204 -34.47 -53.75 -52.11
N ASP A 205 -35.63 -54.36 -52.19
CA ASP A 205 -36.81 -54.32 -51.34
C ASP A 205 -36.63 -54.88 -49.92
N SER A 206 -37.47 -54.42 -48.98
CA SER A 206 -38.43 -55.31 -48.29
C SER A 206 -39.30 -54.57 -47.25
N ASP A 207 -40.57 -54.45 -47.65
CA ASP A 207 -41.77 -54.91 -46.95
C ASP A 207 -42.28 -54.29 -45.62
N ALA A 208 -43.59 -53.98 -45.73
CA ALA A 208 -44.66 -54.08 -44.73
C ALA A 208 -44.64 -53.05 -43.57
N ASN A 209 -45.69 -52.25 -43.36
CA ASN A 209 -47.12 -52.57 -43.39
C ASN A 209 -47.96 -51.27 -43.43
#